data_AF-A0AAU6R3W0-F1
#
_entry.id   AF-A0AAU6R3W0-F1
#
_cell.length_a   1.000
_cell.length_b   1.000
_cell.length_c   1.000
_cell.angle_alpha   90.00
_cell.angle_beta   90.00
_cell.angle_gamma   90.00
#
_symmetry.space_group_name_H-M   'P 1'
#
loop_
_entity.id
_entity.type
_entity.pdbx_description
1 polymer ?
#
loop_
_entity_poly.entity_id
_entity_poly.type
_entity_poly.pdbx_seq_one_letter_code
_entity_poly.pdbx_strand_id
1 'polypeptide(L)'
;MPPSTATRPDKAPNEVISFEIPPDALGARDPQLTVVLAKAGALAAAQKQSTVVLVTALGQDFAYLNQAVWKGVPAQRMTKVSFENRTAGLGQPYSVSIRTVQ
;
A
#
# COMPACT_ATOMS: atom_id res chain seq x y z
N MET A 1 -11.98 22.70 -29.15
CA MET A 1 -12.46 21.39 -28.63
C MET A 1 -11.53 21.02 -27.48
N PRO A 2 -12.05 20.73 -26.26
CA PRO A 2 -11.20 20.53 -25.09
C PRO A 2 -10.46 19.17 -25.16
N PRO A 3 -9.26 19.07 -24.57
CA PRO A 3 -8.48 17.83 -24.58
C PRO A 3 -9.10 16.82 -23.62
N SER A 4 -9.13 15.57 -24.07
CA SER A 4 -9.48 14.38 -23.29
C SER A 4 -8.65 14.36 -22.01
N THR A 5 -9.28 14.64 -20.88
CA THR A 5 -8.75 14.28 -19.57
C THR A 5 -8.71 12.76 -19.53
N ALA A 6 -7.54 12.18 -19.77
CA ALA A 6 -7.21 10.84 -19.34
C ALA A 6 -7.72 10.71 -17.90
N THR A 7 -8.66 9.79 -17.70
CA THR A 7 -9.26 9.44 -16.41
C THR A 7 -8.13 9.10 -15.46
N ARG A 8 -7.62 10.10 -14.74
CA ARG A 8 -6.81 9.92 -13.55
C ARG A 8 -7.69 9.06 -12.65
N PRO A 9 -7.34 7.80 -12.34
CA PRO A 9 -8.15 7.00 -11.45
C PRO A 9 -8.31 7.85 -10.21
N ASP A 10 -9.57 8.13 -9.89
CA ASP A 10 -10.01 8.98 -8.81
C ASP A 10 -9.08 8.75 -7.61
N LYS A 11 -8.17 9.71 -7.38
CA LYS A 11 -7.28 9.67 -6.23
C LYS A 11 -8.24 9.86 -5.08
N ALA A 12 -8.67 8.74 -4.49
CA ALA A 12 -9.69 8.74 -3.45
C ALA A 12 -9.34 9.87 -2.48
N PRO A 13 -10.28 10.75 -2.10
CA PRO A 13 -9.96 11.98 -1.38
C PRO A 13 -9.19 11.77 -0.05
N ASN A 14 -9.10 10.53 0.42
CA ASN A 14 -8.32 10.11 1.57
C ASN A 14 -7.03 9.32 1.26
N GLU A 15 -6.60 9.24 0.00
CA GLU A 15 -5.37 8.54 -0.38
C GLU A 15 -4.14 9.33 0.09
N VAL A 16 -3.47 8.81 1.11
CA VAL A 16 -2.25 9.35 1.70
C VAL A 16 -1.10 9.19 0.72
N ILE A 17 -0.87 7.96 0.25
CA ILE A 17 0.20 7.63 -0.68
C ILE A 17 -0.19 6.38 -1.46
N SER A 18 0.21 6.32 -2.73
CA SER A 18 0.13 5.12 -3.54
C SER A 18 1.43 4.97 -4.29
N PHE A 19 2.00 3.77 -4.26
CA PHE A 19 3.21 3.46 -5.01
C PHE A 19 3.11 2.07 -5.62
N GLU A 20 3.71 1.93 -6.79
CA GLU A 20 3.82 0.64 -7.47
C GLU A 20 5.00 -0.13 -6.90
N ILE A 21 4.83 -1.43 -6.71
CA ILE A 21 5.89 -2.34 -6.29
C ILE A 21 6.44 -3.01 -7.55
N PRO A 22 7.74 -2.87 -7.84
CA PRO A 22 8.36 -3.58 -8.93
C PRO A 22 8.25 -5.09 -8.69
N PRO A 23 7.83 -5.88 -9.69
CA PRO A 23 7.74 -7.34 -9.56
C PRO A 23 9.10 -7.96 -9.23
N ASP A 24 10.20 -7.39 -9.75
CA ASP A 24 11.57 -7.84 -9.44
C ASP A 24 11.92 -7.68 -7.96
N ALA A 25 11.52 -6.56 -7.33
CA ALA A 25 11.77 -6.29 -5.92
C ALA A 25 10.92 -7.18 -5.00
N LEU A 26 9.70 -7.52 -5.43
CA LEU A 26 8.83 -8.44 -4.70
C LEU A 26 9.36 -9.88 -4.79
N GLY A 27 9.69 -10.33 -6.01
CA GLY A 27 10.24 -11.66 -6.26
C GLY A 27 11.59 -11.89 -5.57
N ALA A 28 12.45 -10.87 -5.53
CA ALA A 28 13.71 -10.93 -4.79
C ALA A 28 13.56 -10.75 -3.27
N ARG A 29 12.34 -10.44 -2.77
CA ARG A 29 12.08 -10.01 -1.39
C ARG A 29 13.09 -8.96 -0.92
N ASP A 30 13.18 -7.93 -1.74
CA ASP A 30 14.22 -6.93 -1.61
C ASP A 30 14.13 -6.23 -0.23
N PRO A 31 15.26 -6.10 0.50
CA PRO A 31 15.27 -5.46 1.81
C PRO A 31 14.89 -3.97 1.73
N GLN A 32 15.19 -3.29 0.62
CA GLN A 32 14.78 -1.89 0.42
C GLN A 32 13.26 -1.78 0.28
N LEU A 33 12.61 -2.75 -0.39
CA LEU A 33 11.14 -2.82 -0.43
C LEU A 33 10.56 -3.00 0.98
N THR A 34 11.15 -3.88 1.81
CA THR A 34 10.74 -4.01 3.23
C THR A 34 10.86 -2.67 3.95
N VAL A 35 11.95 -1.92 3.75
CA VAL A 35 12.15 -0.61 4.38
C VAL A 35 11.10 0.40 3.91
N VAL A 36 10.77 0.42 2.62
CA VAL A 36 9.73 1.30 2.07
C VAL A 36 8.36 0.95 2.66
N LEU A 37 8.02 -0.33 2.72
CA LEU A 37 6.77 -0.82 3.33
C LEU A 37 6.69 -0.51 4.82
N ALA A 38 7.78 -0.70 5.57
CA ALA A 38 7.84 -0.33 6.97
C ALA A 38 7.65 1.19 7.14
N LYS A 39 8.30 2.03 6.34
CA LYS A 39 8.07 3.48 6.35
C LYS A 39 6.61 3.84 6.00
N ALA A 40 6.03 3.14 5.04
CA ALA A 40 4.63 3.30 4.65
C ALA A 40 3.69 2.92 5.81
N GLY A 41 3.97 1.81 6.53
CA GLY A 41 3.25 1.42 7.74
C GLY A 41 3.39 2.42 8.88
N ALA A 42 4.60 2.92 9.12
CA ALA A 42 4.85 3.97 10.09
C ALA A 42 4.08 5.25 9.74
N LEU A 43 4.03 5.61 8.44
CA LEU A 43 3.25 6.74 7.94
C LEU A 43 1.75 6.53 8.13
N ALA A 44 1.22 5.34 7.80
CA ALA A 44 -0.17 4.98 8.02
C ALA A 44 -0.55 5.06 9.50
N ALA A 45 0.35 4.62 10.39
CA ALA A 45 0.16 4.67 11.83
C ALA A 45 0.29 6.08 12.43
N ALA A 46 1.14 6.92 11.83
CA ALA A 46 1.32 8.32 12.19
C ALA A 46 0.10 9.18 11.82
N GLN A 47 -0.79 8.67 10.95
CA GLN A 47 -2.03 9.37 10.65
C GLN A 47 -2.89 9.55 11.91
N LYS A 48 -3.58 10.70 11.97
CA LYS A 48 -4.50 11.01 13.07
C LYS A 48 -5.75 10.10 13.01
N GLN A 49 -6.17 9.77 11.79
CA GLN A 49 -7.34 8.95 11.47
C GLN A 49 -6.97 7.48 11.31
N SER A 50 -7.98 6.61 11.32
CA SER A 50 -7.78 5.21 10.95
C SER A 50 -7.40 5.13 9.47
N THR A 51 -6.58 4.15 9.11
CA THR A 51 -5.95 4.05 7.79
C THR A 51 -6.06 2.63 7.26
N VAL A 52 -6.29 2.50 5.98
CA VAL A 52 -6.42 1.24 5.24
C VAL A 52 -5.23 1.15 4.28
N VAL A 53 -4.47 0.07 4.38
CA VAL A 53 -3.37 -0.27 3.49
C VAL A 53 -3.90 -1.28 2.48
N LEU A 54 -4.24 -0.78 1.28
CA LEU A 54 -4.62 -1.59 0.14
C LEU A 54 -3.37 -2.11 -0.55
N VAL A 55 -3.13 -3.41 -0.46
CA VAL A 55 -2.02 -4.12 -1.07
C VAL A 55 -2.54 -4.88 -2.27
N THR A 56 -2.14 -4.48 -3.48
CA THR A 56 -2.44 -5.18 -4.72
C THR A 56 -1.23 -6.00 -5.13
N ALA A 57 -1.26 -7.31 -4.93
CA ALA A 57 -0.14 -8.21 -5.20
C ALA A 57 -0.61 -9.64 -5.50
N LEU A 58 0.31 -10.58 -5.71
CA LEU A 58 -0.06 -12.00 -5.74
C LEU A 58 -0.36 -12.51 -4.32
N GLY A 59 -1.23 -13.53 -4.25
CA GLY A 59 -1.60 -14.22 -3.02
C GLY A 59 -0.42 -14.58 -2.11
N GLN A 60 0.65 -15.08 -2.71
CA GLN A 60 1.85 -15.56 -2.04
C GLN A 60 2.68 -14.45 -1.37
N ASP A 61 2.54 -13.20 -1.84
CA ASP A 61 3.34 -12.08 -1.38
C ASP A 61 2.65 -11.26 -0.28
N PHE A 62 1.33 -11.39 -0.12
CA PHE A 62 0.58 -10.66 0.91
C PHE A 62 1.13 -10.89 2.31
N ALA A 63 1.56 -12.10 2.64
CA ALA A 63 2.14 -12.39 3.95
C ALA A 63 3.40 -11.55 4.21
N TYR A 64 4.29 -11.46 3.22
CA TYR A 64 5.51 -10.65 3.29
C TYR A 64 5.18 -9.15 3.34
N LEU A 65 4.30 -8.69 2.46
CA LEU A 65 3.91 -7.27 2.37
C LEU A 65 3.27 -6.79 3.67
N ASN A 66 2.30 -7.54 4.19
CA ASN A 66 1.64 -7.21 5.45
C ASN A 66 2.64 -7.18 6.60
N GLN A 67 3.51 -8.19 6.69
CA GLN A 67 4.53 -8.25 7.73
C GLN A 67 5.53 -7.07 7.65
N ALA A 68 5.96 -6.70 6.43
CA ALA A 68 6.86 -5.59 6.22
C ALA A 68 6.24 -4.24 6.62
N VAL A 69 4.96 -4.02 6.29
CA VAL A 69 4.22 -2.84 6.74
C VAL A 69 4.05 -2.86 8.26
N TRP A 70 3.63 -4.00 8.84
CA TRP A 70 3.49 -4.16 10.29
C TRP A 70 4.78 -3.89 11.05
N LYS A 71 5.96 -4.20 10.49
CA LYS A 71 7.25 -3.86 11.12
C LYS A 71 7.43 -2.37 11.41
N GLY A 72 6.80 -1.50 10.62
CA GLY A 72 6.86 -0.06 10.83
C GLY A 72 5.68 0.51 11.62
N VAL A 73 4.59 -0.25 11.78
CA VAL A 73 3.42 0.19 12.55
C VAL A 73 3.68 -0.02 14.04
N PRO A 74 3.67 1.03 14.88
CA PRO A 74 3.77 0.89 16.33
C PRO A 74 2.57 0.11 16.88
N ALA A 75 2.79 -0.77 17.84
CA ALA A 75 1.75 -1.59 18.48
C ALA A 75 0.53 -0.77 18.94
N GLN A 76 0.75 0.43 19.47
CA GLN A 76 -0.29 1.35 19.95
C GLN A 76 -1.21 1.90 18.84
N ARG A 77 -0.77 1.85 17.59
CA ARG A 77 -1.50 2.36 16.42
C ARG A 77 -1.99 1.23 15.51
N MET A 78 -1.69 -0.03 15.84
CA MET A 78 -2.11 -1.18 15.03
C MET A 78 -3.63 -1.28 14.89
N THR A 79 -4.39 -0.90 15.93
CA THR A 79 -5.87 -0.87 15.90
C THR A 79 -6.45 0.17 14.95
N LYS A 80 -5.64 1.16 14.52
CA LYS A 80 -6.02 2.17 13.53
C LYS A 80 -5.58 1.80 12.12
N VAL A 81 -4.85 0.71 11.91
CA VAL A 81 -4.36 0.29 10.60
C VAL A 81 -5.06 -0.99 10.17
N SER A 82 -5.82 -0.90 9.08
CA SER A 82 -6.48 -2.03 8.42
C SER A 82 -5.70 -2.42 7.18
N PHE A 83 -5.74 -3.70 6.80
CA PHE A 83 -5.12 -4.20 5.58
C PHE A 83 -6.18 -4.74 4.63
N GLU A 84 -6.10 -4.35 3.37
CA GLU A 84 -6.92 -4.88 2.29
C GLU A 84 -6.00 -5.52 1.26
N ASN A 85 -6.08 -6.84 1.11
CA ASN A 85 -5.29 -7.57 0.13
C ASN A 85 -6.14 -7.78 -1.13
N ARG A 86 -5.67 -7.25 -2.26
CA ARG A 86 -6.30 -7.39 -3.57
C ARG A 86 -5.38 -8.19 -4.48
N THR A 87 -5.86 -9.30 -5.01
CA THR A 87 -5.07 -10.07 -5.99
C THR A 87 -4.85 -9.24 -7.25
N ALA A 88 -3.59 -9.01 -7.61
CA ALA A 88 -3.24 -8.36 -8.86
C ALA A 88 -3.67 -9.24 -10.03
N GLY A 89 -4.31 -8.63 -11.04
CA GLY A 89 -4.65 -9.32 -12.29
C GLY A 89 -3.39 -9.69 -13.08
N LEU A 90 -3.50 -10.65 -13.99
CA LEU A 90 -2.42 -10.98 -14.92
C LEU A 90 -1.94 -9.72 -15.67
N GLY A 91 -0.66 -9.38 -15.52
CA GLY A 91 -0.05 -8.20 -16.13
C GLY A 91 -0.34 -6.87 -15.43
N GLN A 92 -1.01 -6.87 -14.27
CA GLN A 92 -1.18 -5.66 -13.46
C GLN A 92 0.05 -5.46 -12.55
N PRO A 93 0.62 -4.23 -12.51
CA PRO A 93 1.69 -3.94 -11.57
C PRO A 93 1.17 -4.08 -10.15
N TYR A 94 2.02 -4.60 -9.27
CA TYR A 94 1.72 -4.62 -7.86
C TYR A 94 1.72 -3.18 -7.34
N SER A 95 0.87 -2.89 -6.38
CA SER A 95 0.77 -1.54 -5.83
C SER A 95 0.39 -1.60 -4.36
N VAL A 96 0.85 -0.64 -3.59
CA VAL A 96 0.42 -0.41 -2.22
C VAL A 96 -0.11 1.00 -2.12
N SER A 97 -1.36 1.11 -1.71
CA SER A 97 -2.02 2.38 -1.48
C SER A 97 -2.43 2.47 -0.01
N ILE A 98 -2.18 3.62 0.58
CA ILE A 98 -2.56 3.93 1.95
C ILE A 98 -3.65 4.97 1.89
N ARG A 99 -4.78 4.69 2.51
CA ARG A 99 -5.97 5.53 2.51
C ARG A 99 -6.42 5.78 3.93
N THR A 100 -6.68 7.02 4.33
CA THR A 100 -7.36 7.26 5.61
C THR A 100 -8.85 6.91 5.47
N VAL A 101 -9.48 6.45 6.54
CA VAL A 101 -10.93 6.38 6.66
C VAL A 101 -11.34 7.58 7.52
N GLN A 102 -12.21 8.43 6.95
CA GLN A 102 -12.58 9.70 7.58
C GLN A 102 -13.55 9.48 8.73
#